data_AF-I1C3Y0-F1
#
_entry.id   AF-I1C3Y0-F1
#
_cell.length_a   1.000
_cell.length_b   1.000
_cell.length_c   1.000
_cell.angle_alpha   90.00
_cell.angle_beta   90.00
_cell.angle_gamma   90.00
#
_symmetry.space_group_name_H-M   'P 1'
#
loop_
_entity.id
_entity.type
_entity.pdbx_description
1 polymer ?
#
loop_
_entity_poly.entity_id
_entity_poly.type
_entity_poly.pdbx_seq_one_letter_code
_entity_poly.pdbx_strand_id
1 'polypeptide(L)'
;MSQLNAMGLNRNGFSLLLSARLYASFVRPKLEYGLAIAHLLKKNYTELNRVQDRCLRMIVGGHRASSTVVLRHICNLPSMDFRADTLVLKYCLRVSGLPDDCLLSLLTSSVPLSLLSRLRQRRIVHDCPPVASSSTSRLSSWLRRYRQERFDAFLQSTSRVLIRACRPVLRVDPVLFVPASRADRSRLVRWRMGWLPGKPRPCSCDLGQTSRSHLVVCTMVPSYLWSCLPFPPTSYVGNHIDYVLNQLPLSSSASCPPFWSALCTILWHLDRLCNPDGDYTTDPTPGQVWLDKSQSLS
;
A
#
# COMPACT_ATOMS: atom_id res chain seq x y z
N MET A 1 0.05 -20.90 -19.52
CA MET A 1 -1.09 -20.21 -18.89
C MET A 1 -1.13 -20.35 -17.36
N SER A 2 -0.91 -21.54 -16.79
CA SER A 2 -0.91 -21.76 -15.33
C SER A 2 0.09 -20.88 -14.56
N GLN A 3 1.31 -20.71 -15.07
CA GLN A 3 2.33 -19.84 -14.47
C GLN A 3 1.91 -18.36 -14.42
N LEU A 4 1.28 -17.85 -15.49
CA LEU A 4 0.79 -16.46 -15.52
C LEU A 4 -0.36 -16.26 -14.55
N ASN A 5 -1.26 -17.25 -14.43
CA ASN A 5 -2.32 -17.24 -13.43
C ASN A 5 -1.75 -17.24 -12.00
N ALA A 6 -0.70 -18.03 -11.73
CA ALA A 6 0.00 -18.03 -10.44
C ALA A 6 0.68 -16.69 -10.13
N MET A 7 1.17 -15.97 -11.15
CA MET A 7 1.70 -14.61 -11.00
C MET A 7 0.61 -13.55 -10.79
N GLY A 8 -0.67 -13.90 -11.03
CA GLY A 8 -1.83 -13.04 -10.81
C GLY A 8 -2.45 -12.45 -12.08
N LEU A 9 -2.09 -12.95 -13.27
CA LEU A 9 -2.87 -12.69 -14.48
C LEU A 9 -4.22 -13.41 -14.38
N ASN A 10 -5.29 -12.76 -14.80
CA ASN A 10 -6.63 -13.33 -14.88
C ASN A 10 -7.36 -12.79 -16.13
N ARG A 11 -8.57 -13.31 -16.39
CA ARG A 11 -9.39 -12.92 -17.56
C ARG A 11 -9.64 -11.41 -17.66
N ASN A 12 -9.59 -10.69 -16.54
CA ASN A 12 -9.83 -9.25 -16.44
C ASN A 12 -8.54 -8.44 -16.21
N GLY A 13 -7.36 -9.05 -16.39
CA GLY A 13 -6.06 -8.38 -16.28
C GLY A 13 -5.23 -8.86 -15.08
N PHE A 14 -4.36 -8.01 -14.56
CA PHE A 14 -3.44 -8.34 -13.48
C PHE A 14 -4.04 -8.07 -12.09
N SER A 15 -3.63 -8.84 -11.08
CA SER A 15 -3.92 -8.55 -9.67
C SER A 15 -3.39 -7.16 -9.27
N LEU A 16 -4.01 -6.51 -8.28
CA LEU A 16 -3.57 -5.19 -7.81
C LEU A 16 -2.07 -5.17 -7.45
N LEU A 17 -1.59 -6.20 -6.74
CA LEU A 17 -0.17 -6.29 -6.39
C LEU A 17 0.73 -6.40 -7.62
N LEU A 18 0.37 -7.24 -8.58
CA LEU A 18 1.15 -7.38 -9.80
C LEU A 18 1.11 -6.09 -10.63
N SER A 19 -0.05 -5.47 -10.81
CA SER A 19 -0.19 -4.18 -11.48
C SER A 19 0.67 -3.08 -10.83
N ALA A 20 0.67 -2.99 -9.50
CA ALA A 20 1.50 -2.05 -8.76
C ALA A 20 3.01 -2.30 -8.97
N ARG A 21 3.42 -3.57 -9.06
CA ARG A 21 4.80 -3.96 -9.39
C ARG A 21 5.16 -3.62 -10.83
N LEU A 22 4.28 -3.89 -11.79
CA LEU A 22 4.47 -3.51 -13.19
C LEU A 22 4.60 -1.99 -13.35
N TYR A 23 3.76 -1.21 -12.66
CA TYR A 23 3.90 0.24 -12.59
C TYR A 23 5.28 0.63 -12.05
N ALA A 24 5.70 0.05 -10.92
CA ALA A 24 6.97 0.37 -10.29
C ALA A 24 8.20 -0.01 -11.15
N SER A 25 8.07 -1.04 -11.98
CA SER A 25 9.16 -1.58 -12.81
C SER A 25 9.24 -0.95 -14.20
N PHE A 26 8.13 -0.54 -14.80
CA PHE A 26 8.12 -0.09 -16.21
C PHE A 26 7.68 1.36 -16.38
N VAL A 27 6.67 1.82 -15.64
CA VAL A 27 6.09 3.16 -15.81
C VAL A 27 6.83 4.18 -14.96
N ARG A 28 7.00 3.90 -13.66
CA ARG A 28 7.65 4.82 -12.71
C ARG A 28 9.07 5.21 -13.13
N PRO A 29 9.92 4.31 -13.69
CA PRO A 29 11.25 4.71 -14.16
C PRO A 29 11.24 5.82 -15.22
N LYS A 30 10.20 5.92 -16.04
CA LYS A 30 10.04 7.02 -17.01
C LYS A 30 9.82 8.36 -16.31
N LEU A 31 9.11 8.37 -15.18
CA LEU A 31 8.93 9.55 -14.32
C LEU A 31 10.18 9.87 -13.50
N GLU A 32 11.01 8.86 -13.22
CA GLU A 32 12.24 8.98 -12.44
C GLU A 32 13.43 9.46 -13.26
N TYR A 33 13.32 9.46 -14.59
CA TYR A 33 14.39 9.88 -15.48
C TYR A 33 14.85 11.30 -15.17
N GLY A 34 16.13 11.47 -14.90
CA GLY A 34 16.74 12.76 -14.55
C GLY A 34 16.51 13.24 -13.11
N LEU A 35 15.65 12.59 -12.29
CA LEU A 35 15.37 13.06 -10.91
C LEU A 35 16.59 13.08 -9.99
N ALA A 36 17.60 12.27 -10.28
CA ALA A 36 18.84 12.21 -9.52
C ALA A 36 19.70 13.47 -9.65
N ILE A 37 19.56 14.19 -10.76
CA ILE A 37 20.41 15.34 -11.13
C ILE A 37 19.61 16.62 -11.38
N ALA A 38 18.30 16.51 -11.58
CA ALA A 38 17.45 17.66 -11.87
C ALA A 38 17.15 18.49 -10.60
N HIS A 39 17.25 19.81 -10.75
CA HIS A 39 16.73 20.74 -9.75
C HIS A 39 15.25 21.02 -10.03
N LEU A 40 14.38 20.33 -9.29
CA LEU A 40 12.93 20.48 -9.42
C LEU A 40 12.35 21.34 -8.29
N LEU A 41 11.43 22.23 -8.65
CA LEU A 41 10.65 23.01 -7.70
C LEU A 41 9.54 22.16 -7.08
N LYS A 42 8.99 22.61 -5.95
CA LYS A 42 7.85 21.95 -5.27
C LYS A 42 6.65 21.71 -6.19
N LYS A 43 6.38 22.63 -7.13
CA LYS A 43 5.32 22.49 -8.14
C LYS A 43 5.55 21.26 -9.04
N ASN A 44 6.80 21.00 -9.44
CA ASN A 44 7.15 19.88 -10.30
C ASN A 44 6.94 18.55 -9.57
N TYR A 45 7.32 18.48 -8.28
CA TYR A 45 7.04 17.30 -7.45
C TYR A 45 5.55 17.07 -7.23
N THR A 46 4.79 18.14 -7.07
CA THR A 46 3.32 18.06 -6.97
C THR A 46 2.75 17.44 -8.24
N GLU A 47 3.25 17.84 -9.41
CA GLU A 47 2.80 17.29 -10.70
C GLU A 47 3.23 15.82 -10.89
N LEU A 48 4.46 15.46 -10.54
CA LEU A 48 4.92 14.06 -10.59
C LEU A 48 4.06 13.16 -9.69
N ASN A 49 3.70 13.62 -8.49
CA ASN A 49 2.79 12.89 -7.62
C ASN A 49 1.38 12.80 -8.21
N ARG A 50 0.87 13.84 -8.89
CA ARG A 50 -0.43 13.78 -9.58
C ARG A 50 -0.42 12.75 -10.70
N VAL A 51 0.65 12.67 -11.49
CA VAL A 51 0.81 11.67 -12.55
C VAL A 51 0.86 10.25 -11.96
N GLN A 52 1.66 10.04 -10.90
CA GLN A 52 1.66 8.76 -10.18
C GLN A 52 0.26 8.41 -9.66
N ASP A 53 -0.44 9.37 -9.06
CA ASP A 53 -1.77 9.18 -8.51
C ASP A 53 -2.81 8.82 -9.57
N ARG A 54 -2.71 9.41 -10.77
CA ARG A 54 -3.53 9.03 -11.91
C ARG A 54 -3.25 7.59 -12.34
N CYS A 55 -1.98 7.19 -12.45
CA CYS A 55 -1.61 5.81 -12.78
C CYS A 55 -2.17 4.81 -11.77
N LEU A 56 -2.03 5.10 -10.47
CA LEU A 56 -2.53 4.21 -9.42
C LEU A 56 -4.05 4.08 -9.43
N ARG A 57 -4.79 5.16 -9.71
CA ARG A 57 -6.26 5.09 -9.85
C ARG A 57 -6.69 4.27 -11.06
N MET A 58 -5.98 4.39 -12.19
CA MET A 58 -6.27 3.58 -13.39
C MET A 58 -6.08 2.08 -13.11
N ILE A 59 -5.03 1.70 -12.38
CA ILE A 59 -4.75 0.31 -12.00
C ILE A 59 -5.92 -0.35 -11.26
N VAL A 60 -6.62 0.41 -10.42
CA VAL A 60 -7.74 -0.11 -9.60
C VAL A 60 -9.12 0.23 -10.16
N GLY A 61 -9.21 0.86 -11.34
CA GLY A 61 -10.47 1.39 -11.86
C GLY A 61 -11.15 2.39 -10.91
N GLY A 62 -10.35 3.10 -10.10
CA GLY A 62 -10.85 3.97 -9.04
C GLY A 62 -11.33 5.33 -9.54
N HIS A 63 -12.31 5.91 -8.84
CA HIS A 63 -12.78 7.26 -9.11
C HIS A 63 -11.66 8.32 -8.98
N ARG A 64 -11.81 9.47 -9.66
CA ARG A 64 -10.83 10.58 -9.64
C ARG A 64 -10.46 11.08 -8.23
N ALA A 65 -11.39 10.95 -7.29
CA ALA A 65 -11.21 11.37 -5.90
C ALA A 65 -10.69 10.26 -4.96
N SER A 66 -10.47 9.04 -5.46
CA SER A 66 -10.01 7.92 -4.64
C SER A 66 -8.66 8.22 -3.99
N SER A 67 -8.52 7.81 -2.73
CA SER A 67 -7.32 8.02 -1.93
C SER A 67 -6.15 7.19 -2.47
N THR A 68 -5.14 7.86 -2.99
CA THR A 68 -3.89 7.23 -3.46
C THR A 68 -2.89 7.00 -2.35
N VAL A 69 -3.07 7.65 -1.19
CA VAL A 69 -2.23 7.40 0.00
C VAL A 69 -2.41 5.97 0.48
N VAL A 70 -3.65 5.48 0.57
CA VAL A 70 -3.93 4.10 0.97
C VAL A 70 -3.41 3.12 -0.08
N LEU A 71 -3.64 3.37 -1.38
CA LEU A 71 -3.11 2.53 -2.47
C LEU A 71 -1.60 2.39 -2.40
N ARG A 72 -0.90 3.52 -2.25
CA ARG A 72 0.56 3.53 -2.09
C ARG A 72 0.99 2.74 -0.87
N HIS A 73 0.30 2.90 0.26
CA HIS A 73 0.60 2.18 1.48
C HIS A 73 0.44 0.66 1.34
N ILE A 74 -0.74 0.18 0.93
CA ILE A 74 -1.02 -1.27 0.82
C ILE A 74 -0.13 -1.95 -0.24
N CYS A 75 0.27 -1.23 -1.29
CA CYS A 75 1.19 -1.73 -2.31
C CYS A 75 2.68 -1.49 -1.98
N ASN A 76 2.98 -0.87 -0.84
CA ASN A 76 4.32 -0.42 -0.43
C ASN A 76 5.04 0.51 -1.43
N LEU A 77 4.30 1.33 -2.17
CA LEU A 77 4.86 2.29 -3.12
C LEU A 77 5.20 3.62 -2.44
N PRO A 78 6.43 4.15 -2.61
CA PRO A 78 6.79 5.48 -2.13
C PRO A 78 6.11 6.60 -2.95
N SER A 79 6.08 7.82 -2.43
CA SER A 79 5.75 9.02 -3.22
C SER A 79 6.89 9.37 -4.19
N MET A 80 6.61 10.23 -5.16
CA MET A 80 7.65 10.71 -6.08
C MET A 80 8.69 11.58 -5.39
N ASP A 81 8.32 12.32 -4.33
CA ASP A 81 9.27 13.09 -3.51
C ASP A 81 10.32 12.16 -2.88
N PHE A 82 9.85 11.10 -2.21
CA PHE A 82 10.74 10.16 -1.54
C PHE A 82 11.62 9.40 -2.55
N ARG A 83 11.09 9.11 -3.74
CA ARG A 83 11.88 8.53 -4.84
C ARG A 83 12.97 9.47 -5.30
N ALA A 84 12.68 10.74 -5.52
CA ALA A 84 13.67 11.74 -5.90
C ALA A 84 14.76 11.88 -4.83
N ASP A 85 14.38 11.97 -3.55
CA ASP A 85 15.33 12.00 -2.43
C ASP A 85 16.25 10.77 -2.42
N THR A 86 15.67 9.58 -2.60
CA THR A 86 16.45 8.33 -2.68
C THR A 86 17.42 8.34 -3.87
N LEU A 87 17.00 8.85 -5.02
CA LEU A 87 17.82 8.91 -6.23
C LEU A 87 18.96 9.92 -6.10
N VAL A 88 18.68 11.11 -5.53
CA VAL A 88 19.70 12.12 -5.24
C VAL A 88 20.72 11.60 -4.24
N LEU A 89 20.29 10.94 -3.16
CA LEU A 89 21.24 10.33 -2.21
C LEU A 89 22.16 9.33 -2.90
N LYS A 90 21.60 8.40 -3.69
CA LYS A 90 22.39 7.41 -4.42
C LYS A 90 23.37 8.06 -5.40
N TYR A 91 22.96 9.14 -6.04
CA TYR A 91 23.81 9.92 -6.92
C TYR A 91 24.96 10.57 -6.14
N CYS A 92 24.67 11.30 -5.06
CA CYS A 92 25.69 11.94 -4.22
C CYS A 92 26.71 10.94 -3.67
N LEU A 93 26.25 9.78 -3.17
CA LEU A 93 27.13 8.71 -2.68
C LEU A 93 28.02 8.15 -3.80
N ARG A 94 27.49 8.00 -5.01
CA ARG A 94 28.27 7.57 -6.17
C ARG A 94 29.33 8.61 -6.52
N VAL A 95 28.97 9.89 -6.58
CA VAL A 95 29.91 10.97 -6.89
C VAL A 95 31.06 11.02 -5.88
N SER A 96 30.77 10.84 -4.59
CA SER A 96 31.80 10.82 -3.54
C SER A 96 32.73 9.60 -3.57
N GLY A 97 32.35 8.53 -4.27
CA GLY A 97 33.16 7.30 -4.42
C GLY A 97 33.81 7.16 -5.79
N LEU A 98 33.74 8.18 -6.65
CA LEU A 98 34.40 8.14 -7.95
C LEU A 98 35.90 8.42 -7.81
N PRO A 99 36.75 7.80 -8.65
CA PRO A 99 38.16 8.16 -8.77
C PRO A 99 38.39 9.62 -9.15
N ASP A 100 39.54 10.17 -8.78
CA ASP A 100 39.92 11.57 -9.05
C ASP A 100 40.16 11.85 -10.54
N ASP A 101 40.52 10.82 -11.32
CA ASP A 101 40.76 10.87 -12.76
C ASP A 101 39.48 10.74 -13.60
N CYS A 102 38.32 10.50 -12.96
CA CYS A 102 37.08 10.41 -13.70
C CYS A 102 36.67 11.80 -14.23
N LEU A 103 36.02 11.84 -15.40
CA LEU A 103 35.60 13.08 -16.04
C LEU A 103 34.83 14.02 -15.09
N LEU A 104 33.95 13.46 -14.25
CA LEU A 104 33.18 14.28 -13.31
C LEU A 104 34.09 14.96 -12.28
N SER A 105 35.05 14.23 -11.71
CA SER A 105 36.05 14.76 -10.76
C SER A 105 36.90 15.84 -11.42
N LEU A 106 37.39 15.61 -12.65
CA LEU A 106 38.15 16.59 -13.41
C LEU A 106 37.35 17.86 -13.72
N LEU A 107 36.04 17.72 -13.97
CA LEU A 107 35.14 18.84 -14.24
C LEU A 107 34.68 19.57 -12.98
N THR A 108 34.78 18.98 -11.78
CA THR A 108 34.29 19.65 -10.55
C THR A 108 35.04 20.96 -10.23
N SER A 109 36.31 21.08 -10.63
CA SER A 109 37.11 22.29 -10.44
C SER A 109 36.78 23.41 -11.45
N SER A 110 36.19 23.06 -12.60
CA SER A 110 36.01 23.95 -13.75
C SER A 110 34.55 24.28 -14.07
N VAL A 111 33.58 23.51 -13.53
CA VAL A 111 32.15 23.77 -13.67
C VAL A 111 31.61 24.46 -12.42
N PRO A 112 30.82 25.53 -12.52
CA PRO A 112 30.19 26.15 -11.35
C PRO A 112 29.33 25.14 -10.60
N LEU A 113 29.82 24.69 -9.44
CA LEU A 113 29.30 23.58 -8.60
C LEU A 113 27.90 23.80 -8.00
N SER A 114 27.13 24.78 -8.48
CA SER A 114 25.86 25.20 -7.88
C SER A 114 24.81 24.09 -7.85
N LEU A 115 24.83 23.14 -8.79
CA LEU A 115 23.86 22.04 -8.82
C LEU A 115 24.24 20.95 -7.82
N LEU A 116 25.49 20.49 -7.84
CA LEU A 116 25.97 19.44 -6.94
C LEU A 116 25.90 19.88 -5.47
N SER A 117 26.28 21.13 -5.18
CA SER A 117 26.17 21.70 -3.84
C SER A 117 24.72 21.72 -3.35
N ARG A 118 23.77 22.13 -4.21
CA ARG A 118 22.32 22.08 -3.90
C ARG A 118 21.78 20.66 -3.72
N LEU A 119 22.24 19.70 -4.51
CA LEU A 119 21.84 18.29 -4.33
C LEU A 119 22.34 17.74 -2.98
N ARG A 120 23.55 18.11 -2.56
CA ARG A 120 24.12 17.76 -1.25
C ARG A 120 23.37 18.41 -0.07
N GLN A 121 22.74 19.57 -0.28
CA GLN A 121 21.91 20.24 0.74
C GLN A 121 20.59 19.52 1.04
N ARG A 122 20.22 18.48 0.29
CA ARG A 122 19.01 17.73 0.60
C ARG A 122 19.12 17.06 1.96
N ARG A 123 18.06 17.18 2.76
CA ARG A 123 17.99 16.62 4.11
C ARG A 123 18.38 15.14 4.17
N ILE A 124 17.92 14.32 3.23
CA ILE A 124 18.25 12.89 3.17
C ILE A 124 19.76 12.61 3.02
N VAL A 125 20.52 13.52 2.41
CA VAL A 125 21.97 13.39 2.24
C VAL A 125 22.68 13.67 3.55
N HIS A 126 22.24 14.68 4.30
CA HIS A 126 22.75 14.99 5.64
C HIS A 126 22.36 13.95 6.68
N ASP A 127 21.15 13.40 6.59
CA ASP A 127 20.66 12.39 7.53
C ASP A 127 21.31 11.00 7.32
N CYS A 128 21.96 10.76 6.18
CA CYS A 128 22.56 9.47 5.85
C CYS A 128 23.90 9.26 6.59
N PRO A 129 24.02 8.28 7.51
CA PRO A 129 25.25 8.07 8.25
C PRO A 129 26.33 7.41 7.37
N PRO A 130 27.63 7.67 7.62
CA PRO A 130 28.73 7.05 6.87
C PRO A 130 28.71 5.51 6.89
N VAL A 131 28.25 4.92 8.00
CA VAL A 131 28.13 3.46 8.10
C VAL A 131 27.09 2.90 7.11
N ALA A 132 26.03 3.65 6.81
CA ALA A 132 25.01 3.20 5.86
C ALA A 132 25.52 3.25 4.41
N SER A 133 26.41 4.17 4.05
CA SER A 133 26.96 4.30 2.70
C SER A 133 28.02 3.26 2.36
N SER A 134 28.56 2.55 3.35
CA SER A 134 29.62 1.54 3.16
C SER A 134 29.22 0.32 2.31
N SER A 135 27.92 0.01 2.17
CA SER A 135 27.47 -1.09 1.30
C SER A 135 26.02 -0.91 0.85
N THR A 136 25.68 -1.52 -0.29
CA THR A 136 24.33 -1.48 -0.87
C THR A 136 23.26 -2.06 0.05
N SER A 137 23.58 -3.11 0.81
CA SER A 137 22.65 -3.74 1.75
C SER A 137 22.35 -2.84 2.95
N ARG A 138 23.39 -2.23 3.55
CA ARG A 138 23.25 -1.27 4.66
C ARG A 138 22.48 -0.03 4.22
N LEU A 139 22.79 0.53 3.05
CA LEU A 139 22.06 1.67 2.48
C LEU A 139 20.58 1.34 2.29
N SER A 140 20.27 0.15 1.77
CA SER A 140 18.89 -0.30 1.55
C SER A 140 18.14 -0.49 2.89
N SER A 141 18.81 -0.98 3.92
CA SER A 141 18.23 -1.10 5.27
C SER A 141 18.00 0.26 5.92
N TRP A 142 18.97 1.19 5.80
CA TRP A 142 18.81 2.56 6.28
C TRP A 142 17.67 3.29 5.56
N LEU A 143 17.60 3.20 4.22
CA LEU A 143 16.51 3.81 3.43
C LEU A 143 15.13 3.29 3.84
N ARG A 144 15.01 2.00 4.16
CA ARG A 144 13.76 1.41 4.67
C ARG A 144 13.37 2.02 6.02
N ARG A 145 14.32 2.13 6.96
CA ARG A 145 14.10 2.75 8.27
C ARG A 145 13.77 4.24 8.15
N TYR A 146 14.54 4.98 7.36
CA TYR A 146 14.31 6.40 7.09
C TYR A 146 12.90 6.65 6.50
N ARG A 147 12.46 5.80 5.55
CA ARG A 147 11.10 5.87 5.01
C ARG A 147 10.03 5.62 6.07
N GLN A 148 10.28 4.66 6.96
CA GLN A 148 9.37 4.33 8.06
C GLN A 148 9.23 5.53 9.01
N GLU A 149 10.34 6.11 9.48
CA GLU A 149 10.34 7.29 10.36
C GLU A 149 9.59 8.48 9.73
N ARG A 150 9.80 8.72 8.42
CA ARG A 150 9.05 9.75 7.67
C ARG A 150 7.55 9.45 7.57
N PHE A 151 7.17 8.18 7.46
CA PHE A 151 5.78 7.77 7.43
C PHE A 151 5.12 7.86 8.81
N ASP A 152 5.83 7.52 9.88
CA ASP A 152 5.35 7.65 11.26
C ASP A 152 5.07 9.12 11.60
N ALA A 153 5.98 10.03 11.23
CA ALA A 153 5.75 11.48 11.36
C ALA A 153 4.56 11.97 10.52
N PHE A 154 4.32 11.38 9.35
CA PHE A 154 3.12 11.67 8.56
C PHE A 154 1.85 11.15 9.23
N LEU A 155 1.87 9.97 9.84
CA LEU A 155 0.73 9.42 10.58
C LEU A 155 0.37 10.26 11.81
N GLN A 156 1.37 10.81 12.51
CA GLN A 156 1.16 11.70 13.67
C GLN A 156 0.49 13.02 13.27
N SER A 157 0.77 13.54 12.08
CA SER A 157 0.25 14.84 11.61
C SER A 157 -1.02 14.74 10.78
N THR A 158 -1.39 13.55 10.29
CA THR A 158 -2.54 13.39 9.39
C THR A 158 -3.85 13.15 10.13
N SER A 159 -4.92 13.84 9.71
CA SER A 159 -6.30 13.59 10.13
C SER A 159 -6.99 12.49 9.31
N ARG A 160 -6.30 11.90 8.33
CA ARG A 160 -6.90 10.92 7.41
C ARG A 160 -7.12 9.57 8.09
N VAL A 161 -8.37 9.27 8.43
CA VAL A 161 -8.77 8.06 9.17
C VAL A 161 -8.35 6.76 8.46
N LEU A 162 -8.55 6.65 7.14
CA LEU A 162 -8.29 5.41 6.40
C LEU A 162 -6.82 4.95 6.43
N ILE A 163 -5.87 5.89 6.34
CA ILE A 163 -4.45 5.53 6.39
C ILE A 163 -4.01 5.17 7.81
N ARG A 164 -4.61 5.81 8.84
CA ARG A 164 -4.38 5.48 10.25
C ARG A 164 -4.94 4.11 10.65
N ALA A 165 -5.99 3.66 9.95
CA ALA A 165 -6.57 2.33 10.14
C ALA A 165 -5.75 1.20 9.50
N CYS A 166 -4.87 1.52 8.54
CA CYS A 166 -3.94 0.56 7.96
C CYS A 166 -2.82 0.18 8.94
N ARG A 167 -1.97 -0.78 8.56
CA ARG A 167 -0.82 -1.17 9.38
C ARG A 167 0.15 0.02 9.54
N PRO A 168 0.73 0.24 10.72
CA PRO A 168 1.69 1.33 10.89
C PRO A 168 3.00 1.06 10.12
N VAL A 169 3.32 -0.20 9.86
CA VAL A 169 4.58 -0.58 9.20
C VAL A 169 4.44 -0.59 7.67
N LEU A 170 5.38 0.05 6.98
CA LEU A 170 5.50 0.06 5.53
C LEU A 170 5.95 -1.30 5.00
N ARG A 171 5.00 -2.03 4.41
CA ARG A 171 5.21 -3.28 3.68
C ARG A 171 4.01 -3.54 2.77
N VAL A 172 4.10 -4.56 1.92
CA VAL A 172 2.94 -4.99 1.15
C VAL A 172 1.89 -5.52 2.14
N ASP A 173 0.67 -5.00 2.06
CA ASP A 173 -0.41 -5.42 2.95
C ASP A 173 -0.82 -6.86 2.60
N PRO A 174 -0.94 -7.76 3.59
CA PRO A 174 -1.40 -9.13 3.41
C PRO A 174 -2.67 -9.29 2.59
N VAL A 175 -3.61 -8.34 2.65
CA VAL A 175 -4.86 -8.37 1.86
C VAL A 175 -4.63 -8.56 0.36
N LEU A 176 -3.44 -8.21 -0.14
CA LEU A 176 -3.09 -8.31 -1.54
C LEU A 176 -2.56 -9.70 -1.98
N PHE A 177 -2.02 -10.49 -1.05
CA PHE A 177 -1.34 -11.75 -1.40
C PHE A 177 -1.80 -12.97 -0.60
N VAL A 178 -2.56 -12.80 0.49
CA VAL A 178 -3.10 -13.94 1.21
C VAL A 178 -4.03 -14.75 0.29
N PRO A 179 -4.07 -16.09 0.45
CA PRO A 179 -5.01 -16.94 -0.26
C PRO A 179 -6.44 -16.45 -0.03
N ALA A 180 -7.14 -16.14 -1.10
CA ALA A 180 -8.49 -15.60 -1.08
C ALA A 180 -9.10 -15.74 -2.47
N SER A 181 -10.42 -15.93 -2.52
CA SER A 181 -11.17 -15.86 -3.76
C SER A 181 -11.06 -14.46 -4.39
N ARG A 182 -11.49 -14.32 -5.65
CA ARG A 182 -11.54 -13.01 -6.31
C ARG A 182 -12.51 -12.07 -5.58
N ALA A 183 -13.67 -12.59 -5.18
CA ALA A 183 -14.71 -11.82 -4.49
C ALA A 183 -14.23 -11.35 -3.10
N ASP A 184 -13.62 -12.25 -2.32
CA ASP A 184 -13.09 -11.92 -0.99
C ASP A 184 -11.97 -10.88 -1.10
N ARG A 185 -11.01 -11.07 -2.03
CA ARG A 185 -9.94 -10.09 -2.25
C ARG A 185 -10.48 -8.73 -2.66
N SER A 186 -11.53 -8.69 -3.49
CA SER A 186 -12.21 -7.44 -3.86
C SER A 186 -12.79 -6.75 -2.62
N ARG A 187 -13.49 -7.49 -1.74
CA ARG A 187 -14.07 -6.94 -0.50
C ARG A 187 -13.00 -6.40 0.44
N LEU A 188 -11.93 -7.17 0.66
CA LEU A 188 -10.80 -6.76 1.51
C LEU A 188 -10.15 -5.47 1.02
N VAL A 189 -9.89 -5.37 -0.29
CA VAL A 189 -9.30 -4.16 -0.89
C VAL A 189 -10.28 -2.99 -0.84
N ARG A 190 -11.56 -3.19 -1.19
CA ARG A 190 -12.59 -2.15 -1.10
C ARG A 190 -12.77 -1.65 0.32
N TRP A 191 -12.71 -2.53 1.31
CA TRP A 191 -12.75 -2.16 2.72
C TRP A 191 -11.55 -1.27 3.11
N ARG A 192 -10.32 -1.69 2.79
CA ARG A 192 -9.11 -0.87 3.05
C ARG A 192 -9.18 0.49 2.38
N MET A 193 -9.70 0.53 1.17
CA MET A 193 -9.84 1.74 0.36
C MET A 193 -10.98 2.67 0.81
N GLY A 194 -11.82 2.24 1.76
CA GLY A 194 -13.02 2.98 2.17
C GLY A 194 -14.10 3.00 1.09
N TRP A 195 -14.06 2.08 0.13
CA TRP A 195 -15.05 1.95 -0.95
C TRP A 195 -16.20 1.02 -0.59
N LEU A 196 -16.04 0.22 0.47
CA LEU A 196 -17.10 -0.51 1.15
C LEU A 196 -17.23 0.09 2.55
N PRO A 197 -18.38 0.67 2.94
CA PRO A 197 -19.71 0.63 2.30
C PRO A 197 -19.93 1.56 1.09
N GLY A 198 -18.99 2.46 0.80
CA GLY A 198 -19.16 3.44 -0.28
C GLY A 198 -20.00 4.64 0.17
N LYS A 199 -20.92 5.12 -0.70
CA LYS A 199 -21.82 6.24 -0.35
C LYS A 199 -22.88 5.72 0.64
N PRO A 200 -23.07 6.37 1.81
CA PRO A 200 -24.09 5.96 2.77
C PRO A 200 -25.48 5.92 2.13
N ARG A 201 -26.22 4.85 2.41
CA ARG A 201 -27.62 4.62 2.02
C ARG A 201 -28.40 4.11 3.23
N PRO A 202 -29.74 4.20 3.25
CA PRO A 202 -30.53 3.57 4.29
C PRO A 202 -30.18 2.08 4.42
N CYS A 203 -29.90 1.62 5.63
CA CYS A 203 -29.63 0.22 5.90
C CYS A 203 -30.94 -0.55 5.98
N SER A 204 -30.96 -1.79 5.50
CA SER A 204 -32.15 -2.66 5.55
C SER A 204 -32.56 -3.10 6.97
N CYS A 205 -31.78 -2.73 8.00
CA CYS A 205 -32.19 -2.93 9.39
C CYS A 205 -33.01 -1.77 9.95
N ASP A 206 -33.22 -0.70 9.17
CA ASP A 206 -33.97 0.51 9.54
C ASP A 206 -33.40 1.33 10.73
N LEU A 207 -32.25 0.94 11.27
CA LEU A 207 -31.60 1.59 12.42
C LEU A 207 -30.49 2.59 12.03
N GLY A 208 -30.32 2.90 10.74
CA GLY A 208 -29.31 3.88 10.31
C GLY A 208 -28.92 3.82 8.85
N GLN A 209 -27.81 4.47 8.53
CA GLN A 209 -27.21 4.47 7.19
C GLN A 209 -26.05 3.46 7.12
N THR A 210 -25.79 2.89 5.94
CA THR A 210 -24.66 2.00 5.62
C THR A 210 -23.32 2.74 5.71
N SER A 211 -22.91 3.05 6.94
CA SER A 211 -21.62 3.64 7.29
C SER A 211 -20.72 2.59 7.94
N ARG A 212 -19.39 2.80 7.92
CA ARG A 212 -18.45 1.85 8.54
C ARG A 212 -18.70 1.66 10.03
N SER A 213 -19.16 2.70 10.74
CA SER A 213 -19.50 2.61 12.16
C SER A 213 -20.79 1.82 12.38
N HIS A 214 -21.84 2.09 11.60
CA HIS A 214 -23.11 1.37 11.69
C HIS A 214 -22.97 -0.12 11.36
N LEU A 215 -22.23 -0.44 10.28
CA LEU A 215 -22.13 -1.82 9.79
C LEU A 215 -21.49 -2.80 10.79
N VAL A 216 -20.69 -2.32 11.74
CA VAL A 216 -20.09 -3.17 12.79
C VAL A 216 -21.11 -3.56 13.86
N VAL A 217 -22.17 -2.78 14.04
CA VAL A 217 -23.23 -3.01 15.03
C VAL A 217 -24.56 -3.38 14.38
N CYS A 218 -24.56 -3.62 13.07
CA CYS A 218 -25.78 -3.91 12.31
C CYS A 218 -26.31 -5.32 12.65
N THR A 219 -27.59 -5.39 13.02
CA THR A 219 -28.28 -6.64 13.39
C THR A 219 -28.44 -7.63 12.24
N MET A 220 -28.31 -7.17 10.99
CA MET A 220 -28.37 -8.03 9.80
C MET A 220 -27.09 -8.85 9.58
N VAL A 221 -26.01 -8.54 10.30
CA VAL A 221 -24.80 -9.36 10.32
C VAL A 221 -24.89 -10.31 11.52
N PRO A 222 -24.85 -11.64 11.33
CA PRO A 222 -24.98 -12.57 12.44
C PRO A 222 -23.96 -12.32 13.55
N SER A 223 -24.45 -12.13 14.79
CA SER A 223 -23.65 -11.73 15.94
C SER A 223 -22.53 -12.72 16.27
N TYR A 224 -22.77 -14.02 16.07
CA TYR A 224 -21.79 -15.08 16.32
C TYR A 224 -20.53 -14.97 15.45
N LEU A 225 -20.59 -14.31 14.28
CA LEU A 225 -19.41 -14.13 13.46
C LEU A 225 -18.41 -13.16 14.11
N TRP A 226 -18.92 -12.16 14.83
CA TRP A 226 -18.09 -11.17 15.52
C TRP A 226 -17.35 -11.78 16.72
N SER A 227 -17.93 -12.77 17.40
CA SER A 227 -17.25 -13.48 18.49
C SER A 227 -16.11 -14.39 17.99
N CYS A 228 -16.10 -14.75 16.71
CA CYS A 228 -14.98 -15.45 16.08
C CYS A 228 -13.80 -14.52 15.76
N LEU A 229 -13.95 -13.19 15.84
CA LEU A 229 -12.90 -12.23 15.54
C LEU A 229 -12.07 -11.88 16.78
N PRO A 230 -10.75 -11.64 16.63
CA PRO A 230 -9.93 -11.08 17.70
C PRO A 230 -10.50 -9.75 18.19
N PHE A 231 -10.68 -9.60 19.50
CA PHE A 231 -11.16 -8.34 20.08
C PHE A 231 -10.04 -7.28 20.10
N PRO A 232 -10.35 -6.04 19.68
CA PRO A 232 -9.41 -4.94 19.83
C PRO A 232 -9.23 -4.59 21.32
N PRO A 233 -8.02 -4.18 21.75
CA PRO A 233 -7.82 -3.68 23.11
C PRO A 233 -8.64 -2.40 23.33
N THR A 234 -8.99 -2.08 24.57
CA THR A 234 -9.80 -0.89 24.93
C THR A 234 -9.17 0.43 24.49
N SER A 235 -7.85 0.47 24.30
CA SER A 235 -7.10 1.63 23.80
C SER A 235 -7.13 1.77 22.27
N TYR A 236 -7.66 0.80 21.53
CA TYR A 236 -7.69 0.84 20.07
C TYR A 236 -8.75 1.82 19.57
N VAL A 237 -8.29 2.86 18.87
CA VAL A 237 -9.15 3.86 18.23
C VAL A 237 -9.26 3.51 16.74
N GLY A 238 -10.29 2.75 16.37
CA GLY A 238 -10.54 2.36 14.99
C GLY A 238 -11.70 1.39 14.83
N ASN A 239 -11.92 0.92 13.60
CA ASN A 239 -12.95 -0.08 13.31
C ASN A 239 -12.45 -1.50 13.63
N HIS A 240 -13.31 -2.36 14.17
CA HIS A 240 -12.96 -3.75 14.51
C HIS A 240 -12.37 -4.52 13.33
N ILE A 241 -12.93 -4.36 12.12
CA ILE A 241 -12.42 -5.02 10.92
C ILE A 241 -10.99 -4.53 10.58
N ASP A 242 -10.72 -3.23 10.74
CA ASP A 242 -9.39 -2.68 10.47
C ASP A 242 -8.33 -3.26 11.42
N TYR A 243 -8.69 -3.46 12.69
CA TYR A 243 -7.86 -4.16 13.66
C TYR A 243 -7.57 -5.60 13.21
N VAL A 244 -8.59 -6.36 12.84
CA VAL A 244 -8.46 -7.76 12.44
C VAL A 244 -7.64 -7.90 11.16
N LEU A 245 -7.80 -7.00 10.18
CA LEU A 245 -6.97 -6.97 8.97
C LEU A 245 -5.49 -6.70 9.29
N ASN A 246 -5.22 -5.93 10.34
CA ASN A 246 -3.87 -5.69 10.85
C ASN A 246 -3.27 -6.91 11.58
N GLN A 247 -4.05 -7.97 11.83
CA GLN A 247 -3.59 -9.24 12.40
C GLN A 247 -3.32 -10.34 11.36
N LEU A 248 -3.65 -10.11 10.07
CA LEU A 248 -3.34 -11.07 9.00
C LEU A 248 -1.83 -11.42 8.96
N PRO A 249 -1.47 -12.67 8.63
CA PRO A 249 -0.09 -13.09 8.59
C PRO A 249 0.66 -12.45 7.42
N LEU A 250 1.98 -12.32 7.60
CA LEU A 250 2.86 -11.62 6.66
C LEU A 250 3.43 -12.53 5.57
N SER A 251 3.10 -13.83 5.62
CA SER A 251 3.52 -14.81 4.62
C SER A 251 2.31 -15.41 3.92
N SER A 252 2.43 -15.58 2.60
CA SER A 252 1.44 -16.32 1.79
C SER A 252 1.42 -17.84 2.09
N SER A 253 2.41 -18.34 2.80
CA SER A 253 2.54 -19.73 3.27
C SER A 253 2.12 -19.92 4.73
N ALA A 254 1.69 -18.86 5.42
CA ALA A 254 1.23 -18.98 6.80
C ALA A 254 -0.06 -19.81 6.87
N SER A 255 -0.27 -20.45 8.02
CA SER A 255 -1.52 -21.13 8.33
C SER A 255 -2.71 -20.16 8.27
N CYS A 256 -3.86 -20.67 7.85
CA CYS A 256 -5.09 -19.92 7.83
C CYS A 256 -5.47 -19.49 9.26
N PRO A 257 -5.63 -18.19 9.55
CA PRO A 257 -6.08 -17.75 10.86
C PRO A 257 -7.47 -18.31 11.20
N PRO A 258 -7.75 -18.66 12.47
CA PRO A 258 -9.05 -19.26 12.85
C PRO A 258 -10.23 -18.31 12.58
N PHE A 259 -10.00 -17.00 12.60
CA PHE A 259 -11.01 -15.98 12.33
C PHE A 259 -11.25 -15.70 10.84
N TRP A 260 -10.47 -16.30 9.93
CA TRP A 260 -10.46 -15.92 8.52
C TRP A 260 -11.81 -16.12 7.81
N SER A 261 -12.45 -17.27 8.04
CA SER A 261 -13.77 -17.57 7.48
C SER A 261 -14.82 -16.56 7.98
N ALA A 262 -14.85 -16.31 9.29
CA ALA A 262 -15.76 -15.33 9.88
C ALA A 262 -15.54 -13.91 9.32
N LEU A 263 -14.28 -13.47 9.17
CA LEU A 263 -13.94 -12.18 8.58
C LEU A 263 -14.45 -12.06 7.13
N CYS A 264 -14.25 -13.08 6.30
CA CYS A 264 -14.70 -13.07 4.91
C CYS A 264 -16.24 -13.08 4.83
N THR A 265 -16.90 -13.87 5.68
CA THR A 265 -18.37 -13.95 5.76
C THR A 265 -18.97 -12.62 6.23
N ILE A 266 -18.39 -11.97 7.23
CA ILE A 266 -18.80 -10.62 7.65
C ILE A 266 -18.70 -9.65 6.47
N LEU A 267 -17.55 -9.58 5.80
CA LEU A 267 -17.36 -8.69 4.66
C LEU A 267 -18.33 -8.99 3.51
N TRP A 268 -18.70 -10.25 3.31
CA TRP A 268 -19.74 -10.65 2.34
C TRP A 268 -21.11 -10.11 2.73
N HIS A 269 -21.53 -10.24 4.00
CA HIS A 269 -22.77 -9.63 4.49
C HIS A 269 -22.77 -8.11 4.33
N LEU A 270 -21.66 -7.45 4.68
CA LEU A 270 -21.53 -6.00 4.52
C LEU A 270 -21.67 -5.58 3.06
N ASP A 271 -21.06 -6.34 2.15
CA ASP A 271 -21.17 -6.09 0.72
C ASP A 271 -22.61 -6.23 0.22
N ARG A 272 -23.32 -7.29 0.63
CA ARG A 272 -24.74 -7.50 0.28
C ARG A 272 -25.65 -6.40 0.81
N LEU A 273 -25.42 -5.93 2.04
CA LEU A 273 -26.19 -4.83 2.61
C LEU A 273 -25.98 -3.52 1.86
N CYS A 274 -24.77 -3.29 1.34
CA CYS A 274 -24.45 -2.07 0.61
C CYS A 274 -24.82 -2.13 -0.87
N ASN A 275 -24.81 -3.34 -1.45
CA ASN A 275 -25.03 -3.62 -2.87
C ASN A 275 -26.00 -4.80 -3.05
N PRO A 276 -27.29 -4.65 -2.72
CA PRO A 276 -28.25 -5.77 -2.75
C PRO A 276 -28.42 -6.37 -4.16
N ASP A 277 -28.27 -5.55 -5.20
CA ASP A 277 -28.38 -5.96 -6.62
C ASP A 277 -27.12 -6.65 -7.16
N GLY A 278 -26.11 -6.88 -6.31
CA GLY A 278 -24.89 -7.58 -6.71
C GLY A 278 -25.15 -9.05 -7.05
N ASP A 279 -24.36 -9.60 -7.98
CA ASP A 279 -24.35 -11.05 -8.22
C ASP A 279 -23.48 -11.75 -7.18
N TYR A 280 -24.15 -12.46 -6.26
CA TYR A 280 -23.52 -13.29 -5.22
C TYR A 280 -23.74 -14.79 -5.46
N THR A 281 -24.41 -15.17 -6.55
CA THR A 281 -24.87 -16.55 -6.78
C THR A 281 -23.75 -17.51 -7.09
N THR A 282 -22.67 -16.99 -7.68
CA THR A 282 -21.49 -17.76 -8.10
C THR A 282 -20.29 -17.57 -7.19
N ASP A 283 -20.48 -16.89 -6.06
CA ASP A 283 -19.39 -16.65 -5.11
C ASP A 283 -18.98 -17.97 -4.44
N PRO A 284 -17.68 -18.30 -4.41
CA PRO A 284 -17.20 -19.40 -3.59
C PRO A 284 -17.46 -19.09 -2.12
N THR A 285 -17.61 -20.14 -1.31
CA THR A 285 -17.78 -20.03 0.14
C THR A 285 -16.72 -19.08 0.73
N PRO A 286 -17.12 -18.00 1.43
CA PRO A 286 -16.18 -17.00 1.91
C PRO A 286 -15.04 -17.60 2.72
N GLY A 287 -13.80 -17.26 2.35
CA GLY A 287 -12.60 -17.73 3.05
C GLY A 287 -12.15 -19.17 2.74
N GLN A 288 -12.93 -19.94 1.98
CA GLN A 288 -12.64 -21.36 1.69
C GLN A 288 -11.29 -21.58 0.99
N VAL A 289 -10.91 -20.68 0.08
CA VAL A 289 -9.68 -20.78 -0.71
C VAL A 289 -8.41 -20.93 0.14
N TRP A 290 -8.35 -20.31 1.33
CA TRP A 290 -7.19 -20.49 2.20
C TRP A 290 -7.25 -21.82 2.94
N LEU A 291 -8.44 -22.22 3.41
CA LEU A 291 -8.63 -23.50 4.08
C LEU A 291 -8.20 -24.66 3.18
N ASP A 292 -8.65 -24.67 1.93
CA ASP A 292 -8.28 -25.68 0.93
C ASP A 292 -6.76 -25.71 0.72
N LYS A 293 -6.14 -24.53 0.60
CA LYS A 293 -4.68 -24.43 0.44
C LYS A 293 -3.95 -24.96 1.67
N SER A 294 -4.42 -24.63 2.87
CA SER A 294 -3.80 -25.11 4.11
C SER A 294 -3.90 -26.62 4.26
N GLN A 295 -5.01 -27.24 3.83
CA GLN A 295 -5.21 -28.69 3.81
C GLN A 295 -4.35 -29.39 2.74
N SER A 296 -4.09 -28.75 1.60
CA SER A 296 -3.22 -29.31 0.56
C SER A 296 -1.73 -29.34 0.93
N LEU A 297 -1.34 -28.64 2.00
CA LEU A 297 0.05 -28.50 2.46
C LEU A 297 0.33 -29.31 3.74
N SER A 298 -0.69 -29.92 4.34
CA SER A 298 -0.63 -30.82 5.50
C SER A 298 -0.64 -32.28 5.04
#